data_AF-A0A9P6QMT7-F1
#
_entry.id   AF-A0A9P6QMT7-F1
#
_cell.length_a   1.000
_cell.length_b   1.000
_cell.length_c   1.000
_cell.angle_alpha   90.00
_cell.angle_beta   90.00
_cell.angle_gamma   90.00
#
_symmetry.space_group_name_H-M   'P 1'
#
loop_
_entity.id
_entity.type
_entity.pdbx_description
1 polymer ?
#
loop_
_entity_poly.entity_id
_entity_poly.type
_entity_poly.pdbx_seq_one_letter_code
_entity_poly.pdbx_strand_id
1 'polypeptide(L)'
;MDISIIQKVVYGQDFGFLAYLFLILTTQMLGYDIAGVLRRYLVYPAAMIWPTTLVKVAMFNTLHKDEDLLPGQWSRFEFFCVATLCMFVYQWIPGFVFPVLSSIAWVCWIDPKNPILSQVGGAQGLGAGAISLNWNNIVSYLGSPLVVP
;
A
#
# COMPACT_ATOMS: atom_id res chain seq x y z
N MET A 1 6.65 11.15 9.41
CA MET A 1 7.43 11.93 10.40
C MET A 1 6.48 12.98 10.94
N ASP A 2 6.04 12.82 12.19
CA ASP A 2 5.00 13.66 12.78
C ASP A 2 5.50 15.08 13.08
N ILE A 3 4.62 16.07 12.87
CA ILE A 3 4.87 17.49 13.14
C ILE A 3 5.39 17.73 14.57
N SER A 4 4.93 16.93 15.54
CA SER A 4 5.35 16.99 16.94
C SER A 4 6.80 16.58 17.16
N ILE A 5 7.30 15.59 16.42
CA ILE A 5 8.68 15.12 16.54
C ILE A 5 9.64 16.16 15.96
N ILE A 6 9.26 16.80 14.85
CA ILE A 6 10.07 17.86 14.22
C ILE A 6 10.16 19.07 15.14
N GLN A 7 9.05 19.49 15.77
CA GLN A 7 9.06 20.61 16.71
C GLN A 7 9.97 20.35 17.92
N LYS A 8 9.99 19.12 18.44
CA LYS A 8 10.89 18.72 19.53
C LYS A 8 12.35 18.64 19.10
N VAL A 9 12.63 17.95 18.01
CA VAL A 9 14.01 17.59 17.59
C VAL A 9 14.72 18.75 16.89
N VAL A 10 14.00 19.52 16.07
CA VAL A 10 14.59 20.59 15.25
C VAL A 10 14.51 21.95 15.93
N TYR A 11 13.41 22.24 16.62
CA TYR A 11 13.16 23.56 17.21
C TYR A 11 13.35 23.60 18.73
N GLY A 12 13.55 22.45 19.40
CA GLY A 12 13.79 22.37 20.84
C GLY A 12 12.61 22.88 21.69
N GLN A 13 11.41 23.01 21.11
CA GLN A 13 10.23 23.52 21.80
C GLN A 13 9.31 22.36 22.20
N ASP A 14 9.04 22.26 23.50
CA ASP A 14 8.16 21.26 24.08
C ASP A 14 6.90 21.90 24.68
N PHE A 15 5.87 22.07 23.84
CA PHE A 15 4.58 22.67 24.26
C PHE A 15 3.68 21.72 25.07
N GLY A 16 4.15 20.50 25.39
CA GLY A 16 3.40 19.48 26.12
C GLY A 16 2.41 18.67 25.25
N PHE A 17 1.99 17.51 25.75
CA PHE A 17 1.12 16.56 25.03
C PHE A 17 -0.21 17.18 24.56
N LEU A 18 -0.83 17.99 25.42
CA LEU A 18 -2.15 18.58 25.17
C LEU A 18 -2.13 19.60 24.02
N ALA A 19 -1.06 20.39 23.91
CA ALA A 19 -0.87 21.32 22.81
C ALA A 19 -0.68 20.58 21.48
N TYR A 20 0.10 19.49 21.45
CA TYR A 20 0.24 18.66 20.26
C TYR A 20 -1.07 17.98 19.86
N LEU A 21 -1.88 17.54 20.81
CA LEU A 21 -3.19 16.95 20.54
C LEU A 21 -4.13 17.97 19.88
N PHE A 22 -4.20 19.20 20.41
CA PHE A 22 -5.01 20.26 19.78
C PHE A 22 -4.48 20.67 18.41
N LEU A 23 -3.16 20.71 18.23
CA LEU A 23 -2.54 20.99 16.93
C LEU A 23 -2.93 19.92 15.90
N ILE A 24 -2.79 18.64 16.25
CA ILE A 24 -3.21 17.54 15.38
C ILE A 24 -4.72 17.64 15.11
N LEU A 25 -5.54 17.81 16.15
CA LEU A 25 -6.99 17.90 16.00
C LEU A 25 -7.42 19.02 15.04
N THR A 26 -6.85 20.22 15.19
CA THR A 26 -7.16 21.37 14.32
C THR A 26 -6.72 21.14 12.88
N THR A 27 -5.53 20.56 12.65
CA THR A 27 -5.06 20.19 11.30
C THR A 27 -5.95 19.13 10.65
N GLN A 28 -6.40 18.13 11.40
CA GLN A 28 -7.33 17.12 10.88
C GLN A 28 -8.70 17.71 10.57
N MET A 29 -9.25 18.57 11.45
CA MET A 29 -10.52 19.25 11.22
C MET A 29 -10.49 20.14 9.97
N LEU A 30 -9.41 20.90 9.78
CA LEU A 30 -9.21 21.72 8.58
C LEU A 30 -9.17 20.85 7.32
N GLY A 31 -8.46 19.71 7.36
CA GLY A 31 -8.43 18.75 6.26
C GLY A 31 -9.82 18.19 5.90
N TYR A 32 -10.62 17.84 6.91
CA TYR A 32 -11.99 17.35 6.71
C TYR A 32 -12.95 18.44 6.21
N ASP A 33 -12.79 19.68 6.66
CA ASP A 33 -13.58 20.84 6.21
C ASP A 33 -13.38 21.09 4.71
N ILE A 34 -12.11 21.20 4.28
CA ILE A 34 -11.77 21.38 2.86
C ILE A 34 -12.26 20.19 2.02
N ALA A 35 -12.08 18.96 2.49
CA ALA A 35 -12.59 17.77 1.80
C ALA A 35 -14.12 17.80 1.65
N GLY A 36 -14.83 18.29 2.67
CA GLY A 36 -16.28 18.47 2.65
C GLY A 36 -16.75 19.48 1.59
N VAL A 37 -16.10 20.64 1.51
CA VAL A 37 -16.40 21.67 0.50
C VAL A 37 -16.10 21.16 -0.91
N LEU A 38 -14.97 20.46 -1.08
CA LEU A 38 -14.55 19.92 -2.38
C LEU A 38 -15.36 18.69 -2.84
N ARG A 39 -16.09 18.02 -1.93
CA ARG A 39 -16.91 16.84 -2.26
C ARG A 39 -17.88 17.09 -3.42
N ARG A 40 -18.48 18.27 -3.50
CA ARG A 40 -19.41 18.62 -4.60
C ARG A 40 -18.74 18.57 -5.97
N TYR A 41 -17.47 18.97 -6.03
CA TYR A 41 -16.70 19.05 -7.28
C TYR A 41 -15.93 17.77 -7.59
N LEU A 42 -15.51 17.02 -6.57
CA LEU A 42 -14.65 15.84 -6.72
C LEU A 42 -15.40 14.49 -6.69
N VAL A 43 -16.66 14.45 -6.23
CA VAL A 43 -17.38 13.17 -6.06
C VAL A 43 -18.62 13.05 -6.94
N TYR A 44 -19.36 14.13 -7.14
CA TYR A 44 -20.59 14.09 -7.95
C TYR A 44 -20.41 14.03 -9.48
N PRO A 45 -19.33 14.56 -10.11
CA PRO A 45 -19.18 14.41 -11.55
C PRO A 45 -18.83 12.96 -11.92
N ALA A 46 -19.61 12.37 -12.81
CA ALA A 46 -19.47 10.98 -13.26
C ALA A 46 -18.11 10.66 -13.93
N ALA A 47 -17.37 11.69 -14.37
CA ALA A 47 -16.05 11.54 -14.96
C ALA A 47 -14.94 11.30 -13.92
N MET A 48 -15.20 11.46 -12.62
CA MET A 48 -14.19 11.29 -11.59
C MET A 48 -14.25 9.91 -10.94
N ILE A 49 -13.26 9.07 -11.24
CA ILE A 49 -13.10 7.73 -10.67
C ILE A 49 -11.94 7.75 -9.68
N TRP A 50 -12.20 7.27 -8.47
CA TRP A 50 -11.21 7.17 -7.40
C TRP A 50 -10.86 5.70 -7.14
N PRO A 51 -9.98 5.10 -7.96
CA PRO A 51 -9.83 3.66 -8.03
C PRO A 51 -9.37 3.04 -6.69
N THR A 52 -8.54 3.74 -5.93
CA THR A 52 -8.06 3.30 -4.61
C THR A 52 -9.18 3.19 -3.57
N THR A 53 -10.19 4.06 -3.65
CA THR A 53 -11.38 3.99 -2.81
C THR A 53 -12.39 2.98 -3.34
N LEU A 54 -12.48 2.82 -4.66
CA LEU A 54 -13.38 1.87 -5.31
C LEU A 54 -13.10 0.43 -4.87
N VAL A 55 -11.82 0.03 -4.80
CA VAL A 55 -11.43 -1.30 -4.32
C VAL A 55 -11.91 -1.55 -2.88
N LYS A 56 -11.78 -0.55 -2.00
CA LYS A 56 -12.23 -0.65 -0.60
C LYS A 56 -13.76 -0.75 -0.51
N VAL A 57 -14.48 0.08 -1.27
CA VAL A 57 -15.95 0.05 -1.31
C VAL A 57 -16.45 -1.26 -1.90
N ALA A 58 -15.82 -1.78 -2.95
CA ALA A 58 -16.16 -3.08 -3.55
C ALA A 58 -15.96 -4.23 -2.54
N MET A 59 -14.88 -4.19 -1.76
CA MET A 59 -14.64 -5.15 -0.68
C MET A 59 -15.73 -5.05 0.40
N PHE A 60 -16.02 -3.86 0.91
CA PHE A 60 -17.06 -3.69 1.93
C PHE A 60 -18.46 -4.06 1.44
N ASN A 61 -18.78 -3.73 0.19
CA ASN A 61 -20.03 -4.13 -0.45
C ASN A 61 -20.12 -5.66 -0.55
N THR A 62 -19.01 -6.33 -0.90
CA THR A 62 -18.96 -7.80 -0.93
C THR A 62 -19.15 -8.42 0.46
N LEU A 63 -18.71 -7.74 1.53
CA LEU A 63 -18.87 -8.21 2.91
C LEU A 63 -20.28 -7.97 3.49
N HIS A 64 -20.95 -6.88 3.09
CA HIS A 64 -22.26 -6.49 3.61
C HIS A 64 -23.45 -7.01 2.81
N LYS A 65 -23.22 -7.49 1.59
CA LYS A 65 -24.31 -7.91 0.72
C LYS A 65 -24.69 -9.34 1.06
N ASP A 66 -25.91 -9.52 1.59
CA ASP A 66 -26.50 -10.84 1.80
C ASP A 66 -26.61 -11.56 0.44
N GLU A 67 -26.16 -12.81 0.41
CA GLU A 67 -26.13 -13.63 -0.80
C GLU A 67 -27.24 -14.68 -0.77
N ASP A 68 -28.17 -14.60 -1.73
CA ASP A 68 -29.09 -15.70 -2.03
C ASP A 68 -28.32 -16.79 -2.80
N LEU A 69 -27.63 -17.65 -2.07
CA LEU A 69 -26.80 -18.71 -2.64
C LEU A 69 -27.67 -19.89 -3.10
N LEU A 70 -27.50 -20.29 -4.36
CA LEU A 70 -27.98 -21.59 -4.85
C LEU A 70 -27.16 -22.71 -4.18
N PRO A 71 -27.74 -23.90 -3.96
CA PRO A 71 -27.02 -25.01 -3.32
C PRO A 71 -25.79 -25.40 -4.15
N GLY A 72 -24.60 -25.23 -3.56
CA GLY A 72 -23.31 -25.60 -4.16
C GLY A 72 -22.43 -24.42 -4.62
N GLN A 73 -22.88 -23.17 -4.47
CA GLN A 73 -22.05 -21.99 -4.75
C GLN A 73 -21.24 -21.56 -3.51
N TRP A 74 -19.99 -21.16 -3.74
CA TRP A 74 -19.15 -20.58 -2.70
C TRP A 74 -19.60 -19.15 -2.42
N SER A 75 -19.71 -18.78 -1.15
CA SER A 75 -19.96 -17.39 -0.81
C SER A 75 -18.76 -16.53 -1.21
N ARG A 76 -19.01 -15.29 -1.65
CA ARG A 76 -17.94 -14.32 -1.88
C ARG A 76 -17.10 -14.08 -0.63
N PHE A 77 -17.69 -14.22 0.56
CA PHE A 77 -16.98 -14.11 1.83
C PHE A 77 -16.03 -15.30 2.05
N GLU A 78 -16.45 -16.51 1.71
CA GLU A 78 -15.59 -17.70 1.79
C GLU A 78 -14.40 -17.58 0.82
N PHE A 79 -14.66 -17.15 -0.42
CA PHE A 79 -13.59 -16.86 -1.38
C PHE A 79 -12.62 -15.80 -0.85
N PHE A 80 -13.12 -14.71 -0.27
CA PHE A 80 -12.29 -13.67 0.34
C PHE A 80 -11.40 -14.23 1.46
N CYS A 81 -11.95 -15.06 2.35
CA CYS A 81 -11.20 -15.68 3.44
C CYS A 81 -10.10 -16.61 2.91
N VAL A 82 -10.43 -17.46 1.93
CA VAL A 82 -9.46 -18.37 1.31
C VAL A 82 -8.35 -17.60 0.61
N ALA A 83 -8.69 -16.59 -0.21
CA ALA A 83 -7.71 -15.76 -0.89
C ALA A 83 -6.79 -15.01 0.09
N THR A 84 -7.35 -14.50 1.19
CA THR A 84 -6.59 -13.82 2.25
C THR A 84 -5.61 -14.77 2.94
N LEU A 85 -6.05 -16.00 3.27
CA LEU A 85 -5.19 -17.02 3.86
C LEU A 85 -4.09 -17.48 2.90
N CYS A 86 -4.42 -17.69 1.61
CA CYS A 86 -3.43 -18.03 0.59
C CYS A 86 -2.36 -16.95 0.45
N MET A 87 -2.76 -15.68 0.37
CA MET A 87 -1.80 -14.55 0.31
C MET A 87 -1.01 -14.40 1.60
N PHE A 88 -1.63 -14.63 2.76
CA PHE A 88 -0.94 -14.64 4.05
C PHE A 88 0.19 -15.66 4.04
N VAL A 89 -0.08 -16.91 3.65
CA VAL A 89 0.95 -17.98 3.57
C VAL A 89 1.98 -17.67 2.49
N TYR A 90 1.55 -17.17 1.32
CA TYR A 90 2.45 -16.82 0.23
C TYR A 90 3.52 -15.82 0.66
N GLN A 91 3.18 -14.83 1.49
CA GLN A 91 4.12 -13.79 1.91
C GLN A 91 5.29 -14.32 2.75
N TRP A 92 5.15 -15.49 3.40
CA TRP A 92 6.25 -16.14 4.14
C TRP A 92 7.33 -16.68 3.20
N ILE A 93 6.98 -17.03 1.96
CA ILE A 93 7.91 -17.61 0.99
C ILE A 93 9.01 -16.61 0.61
N PRO A 94 8.72 -15.41 0.05
CA PRO A 94 9.74 -14.43 -0.26
C PRO A 94 10.25 -13.69 0.99
N GLY A 95 9.55 -13.76 2.12
CA GLY A 95 9.92 -13.07 3.36
C GLY A 95 10.89 -13.84 4.25
N PHE A 96 10.74 -15.16 4.35
CA PHE A 96 11.48 -15.98 5.32
C PHE A 96 12.19 -17.18 4.68
N VAL A 97 11.52 -17.91 3.78
CA VAL A 97 12.07 -19.16 3.23
C VAL A 97 13.11 -18.89 2.12
N PHE A 98 12.79 -17.98 1.20
CA PHE A 98 13.67 -17.63 0.07
C PHE A 98 13.69 -16.12 -0.21
N PRO A 99 14.44 -15.33 0.58
CA PRO A 99 14.55 -13.89 0.38
C PRO A 99 15.15 -13.48 -0.96
N VAL A 100 15.88 -14.38 -1.64
CA VAL A 100 16.41 -14.16 -2.99
C VAL A 100 15.29 -13.94 -4.02
N LEU A 101 14.10 -14.55 -3.83
CA LEU A 101 12.94 -14.33 -4.71
C LEU A 101 12.37 -12.91 -4.59
N SER A 102 12.72 -12.19 -3.52
CA SER A 102 12.27 -10.82 -3.30
C SER A 102 12.96 -9.81 -4.23
N SER A 103 14.16 -10.10 -4.72
CA SER A 103 14.88 -9.27 -5.69
C SER A 103 15.90 -10.09 -6.48
N ILE A 104 15.46 -10.65 -7.61
CA ILE A 104 16.30 -11.39 -8.55
C ILE A 104 17.00 -10.40 -9.47
N ALA A 105 18.19 -9.98 -9.07
CA ALA A 105 19.08 -9.14 -9.86
C ALA A 105 19.87 -9.98 -10.87
N TRP A 106 19.19 -10.52 -11.90
CA TRP A 106 19.83 -11.39 -12.90
C TRP A 106 21.00 -10.70 -13.64
N VAL A 107 20.94 -9.36 -13.77
CA VAL A 107 22.00 -8.55 -14.37
C VAL A 107 23.32 -8.67 -13.59
N CYS A 108 23.26 -8.82 -12.27
CA CYS A 108 24.44 -9.00 -11.42
C CYS A 108 25.07 -10.40 -11.54
N TRP A 109 24.43 -11.35 -12.24
CA TRP A 109 25.02 -12.67 -12.50
C TRP A 109 26.02 -12.66 -13.67
N ILE A 110 25.99 -11.63 -14.53
CA ILE A 110 26.89 -11.52 -15.69
C ILE A 110 28.33 -11.27 -15.23
N ASP A 111 28.53 -10.36 -14.27
CA ASP A 111 29.81 -10.15 -13.61
C ASP A 111 29.59 -9.76 -12.13
N PRO A 112 29.66 -10.73 -11.19
CA PRO A 112 29.34 -10.50 -9.79
C PRO A 112 30.40 -9.67 -9.03
N LYS A 113 31.58 -9.44 -9.61
CA LYS A 113 32.66 -8.66 -8.96
C LYS A 113 32.66 -7.19 -9.37
N ASN A 114 31.86 -6.81 -10.37
CA ASN A 114 31.86 -5.45 -10.87
C ASN A 114 30.97 -4.54 -10.00
N PRO A 115 31.54 -3.51 -9.35
CA PRO A 115 30.79 -2.61 -8.48
C PRO A 115 29.77 -1.76 -9.25
N ILE A 116 29.98 -1.50 -10.53
CA ILE A 116 29.05 -0.72 -11.38
C ILE A 116 27.79 -1.54 -11.65
N LEU A 117 27.92 -2.83 -11.98
CA LEU A 117 26.77 -3.71 -12.17
C LEU A 117 25.97 -3.89 -10.88
N SER A 118 26.66 -4.02 -9.74
CA SER A 118 26.00 -4.13 -8.43
C SER A 118 25.22 -2.87 -8.07
N GLN A 119 25.73 -1.68 -8.41
CA GLN A 119 24.99 -0.42 -8.20
C GLN A 119 23.81 -0.24 -9.16
N VAL A 120 23.92 -0.74 -10.39
CA VAL A 120 22.84 -0.60 -11.40
C VAL A 120 21.72 -1.60 -11.16
N GLY A 121 22.04 -2.88 -10.94
CA GLY A 121 21.06 -3.96 -10.86
C GLY A 121 20.87 -4.60 -9.49
N GLY A 122 21.73 -4.31 -8.51
CA GLY A 122 21.71 -4.96 -7.20
C GLY A 122 20.51 -4.58 -6.33
N ALA A 123 20.20 -5.43 -5.36
CA ALA A 123 19.07 -5.25 -4.43
C ALA A 123 19.17 -3.99 -3.55
N GLN A 124 20.38 -3.44 -3.39
CA GLN A 124 20.65 -2.17 -2.69
C GLN A 124 21.03 -1.02 -3.66
N GLY A 125 20.97 -1.28 -4.96
CA GLY A 125 21.28 -0.33 -6.02
C GLY A 125 20.02 0.27 -6.67
N LEU A 126 20.16 0.72 -7.92
CA LEU A 126 19.10 1.29 -8.74
C LEU A 126 18.00 0.29 -9.14
N GLY A 127 18.25 -1.03 -8.98
CA GLY A 127 17.28 -2.08 -9.29
C GLY A 127 16.97 -2.25 -10.79
N ALA A 128 17.81 -1.73 -11.69
CA ALA A 128 17.61 -1.84 -13.12
C ALA A 128 17.73 -3.30 -13.59
N GLY A 129 16.64 -3.84 -14.11
CA GLY A 129 16.54 -5.25 -14.51
C GLY A 129 16.31 -6.23 -13.35
N ALA A 130 16.09 -5.75 -12.12
CA ALA A 130 15.73 -6.63 -11.01
C ALA A 130 14.29 -7.15 -11.15
N ILE A 131 14.10 -8.45 -11.07
CA ILE A 131 12.78 -9.09 -11.10
C ILE A 131 12.41 -9.46 -9.66
N SER A 132 11.29 -8.94 -9.16
CA SER A 132 10.77 -9.31 -7.85
C SER A 132 9.57 -10.23 -8.00
N LEU A 133 9.52 -11.30 -7.21
CA LEU A 133 8.32 -12.11 -7.02
C LEU A 133 7.59 -11.76 -5.72
N ASN A 134 8.06 -10.74 -4.99
CA ASN A 134 7.40 -10.30 -3.77
C ASN A 134 6.32 -9.26 -4.11
N TRP A 135 5.06 -9.60 -3.82
CA TRP A 135 3.92 -8.73 -4.13
C TRP A 135 4.04 -7.34 -3.50
N ASN A 136 4.60 -7.22 -2.30
CA ASN A 136 4.80 -5.92 -1.65
C ASN A 136 5.84 -5.06 -2.37
N ASN A 137 6.92 -5.65 -2.87
CA ASN A 137 7.92 -4.93 -3.67
C ASN A 137 7.30 -4.49 -5.01
N ILE A 138 6.57 -5.38 -5.69
CA ILE A 138 5.92 -5.05 -6.98
C ILE A 138 4.92 -3.90 -6.80
N VAL A 139 4.00 -4.01 -5.84
CA VAL A 139 2.96 -3.00 -5.61
C VAL A 139 3.52 -1.65 -5.14
N SER A 140 4.63 -1.65 -4.38
CA SER A 140 5.25 -0.41 -3.92
C SER A 140 5.84 0.43 -5.07
N TYR A 141 6.25 -0.20 -6.17
CA TYR A 141 6.90 0.49 -7.30
C TYR A 141 5.99 0.67 -8.52
N LEU A 142 5.11 -0.29 -8.81
CA LEU A 142 4.20 -0.25 -9.97
C LEU A 142 2.76 0.17 -9.61
N GLY A 143 2.44 0.30 -8.33
CA GLY A 143 1.05 0.44 -7.88
C GLY A 143 0.31 -0.91 -7.88
N SER A 144 -0.90 -0.92 -7.34
CA SER A 144 -1.70 -2.16 -7.30
C SER A 144 -2.46 -2.32 -8.62
N PRO A 145 -2.25 -3.41 -9.38
CA PRO A 145 -3.01 -3.68 -10.61
C PRO A 145 -4.49 -3.99 -10.32
N LEU A 146 -4.86 -4.15 -9.04
CA LEU A 146 -6.26 -4.26 -8.63
C LEU A 146 -7.01 -2.92 -8.71
N VAL A 147 -6.26 -1.81 -8.70
CA VAL A 147 -6.79 -0.44 -8.60
C VAL A 147 -7.08 0.10 -10.00
N VAL A 148 -6.26 -0.20 -11.00
CA VAL A 148 -6.46 0.26 -12.38
C VAL A 148 -6.24 -0.93 -13.32
N PRO A 149 -7.21 -1.26 -14.20
CA PRO A 149 -7.02 -2.31 -15.20
C PRO A 149 -5.93 -1.95 -16.23
#